data_AF-A0A2I2ZD17-F1
#
_entry.id   AF-A0A2I2ZD17-F1
#
_cell.length_a   1.000
_cell.length_b   1.000
_cell.length_c   1.000
_cell.angle_alpha   90.00
_cell.angle_beta   90.00
_cell.angle_gamma   90.00
#
_symmetry.space_group_name_H-M   'P 1'
#
loop_
_entity.id
_entity.type
_entity.pdbx_description
1 polymer ?
#
loop_
_entity_poly.entity_id
_entity_poly.type
_entity_poly.pdbx_seq_one_letter_code
_entity_poly.pdbx_strand_id
1 'polypeptide(L)'
;LPSRDLLNSMFEFSEKLNALQLSDEEMSLFTAVVLVSADRSGIENVNSVEALQETLIRALRTLIMKNHPNEASIFTKLLLKLPDLRSLNNMHSEELLAFKVHP
;
A
#
# COMPACT_ATOMS: atom_id res chain seq x y z
N LEU A 1 1.29 18.54 16.76
CA LEU A 1 1.73 17.35 17.54
C LEU A 1 1.99 16.30 16.49
N PRO A 2 3.17 15.69 16.48
CA PRO A 2 3.60 14.77 15.42
C PRO A 2 2.53 13.66 15.14
N SER A 3 1.90 13.15 16.20
CA SER A 3 0.76 12.24 16.15
C SER A 3 -0.49 12.73 15.40
N ARG A 4 -0.77 14.05 15.38
CA ARG A 4 -1.88 14.64 14.61
C ARG A 4 -1.59 14.66 13.12
N ASP A 5 -0.33 14.85 12.74
CA ASP A 5 0.10 14.92 11.35
C ASP A 5 0.09 13.53 10.70
N LEU A 6 0.48 12.50 11.46
CA LEU A 6 0.30 11.10 11.06
C LEU A 6 -1.18 10.74 10.86
N LEU A 7 -2.04 11.06 11.83
CA LEU A 7 -3.47 10.77 11.73
C LEU A 7 -4.09 11.46 10.51
N ASN A 8 -3.80 12.73 10.28
CA ASN A 8 -4.28 13.46 9.10
C ASN A 8 -3.82 12.78 7.79
N SER A 9 -2.54 12.39 7.72
CA SER A 9 -2.00 11.71 6.54
C SER A 9 -2.65 10.35 6.29
N MET A 10 -2.96 9.59 7.34
CA MET A 10 -3.71 8.33 7.24
C MET A 10 -5.14 8.56 6.75
N PHE A 11 -5.84 9.58 7.27
CA PHE A 11 -7.19 9.92 6.81
C PHE A 11 -7.19 10.31 5.34
N GLU A 12 -6.30 11.20 4.90
CA GLU A 12 -6.20 11.60 3.50
C GLU A 12 -5.90 10.40 2.58
N PHE A 13 -5.05 9.48 3.04
CA PHE A 13 -4.76 8.26 2.29
C PHE A 13 -6.02 7.40 2.15
N SER A 14 -6.74 7.16 3.24
CA SER A 14 -7.99 6.40 3.25
C SER A 14 -9.06 7.03 2.35
N GLU A 15 -9.22 8.36 2.38
CA GLU A 15 -10.17 9.06 1.50
C GLU A 15 -9.81 8.88 0.02
N LYS A 16 -8.53 9.06 -0.33
CA LYS A 16 -8.04 8.86 -1.71
C LYS A 16 -8.22 7.41 -2.18
N LEU A 17 -8.06 6.43 -1.28
CA LEU A 17 -8.24 5.02 -1.59
C LEU A 17 -9.73 4.67 -1.76
N ASN A 18 -10.60 5.16 -0.86
CA ASN A 18 -12.04 4.96 -0.92
C ASN A 18 -12.66 5.58 -2.19
N ALA A 19 -12.11 6.71 -2.67
CA ALA A 19 -12.53 7.34 -3.92
C ALA A 19 -12.31 6.47 -5.17
N LEU A 20 -11.49 5.41 -5.08
CA LEU A 20 -11.31 4.45 -6.17
C LEU A 20 -12.41 3.38 -6.24
N GLN A 21 -13.33 3.36 -5.26
CA GLN A 21 -14.50 2.47 -5.22
C GLN A 21 -14.17 1.01 -5.53
N LEU A 22 -13.11 0.50 -4.89
CA LEU A 22 -12.69 -0.89 -5.04
C LEU A 22 -13.71 -1.83 -4.41
N SER A 23 -13.92 -2.97 -5.05
CA SER A 23 -14.58 -4.12 -4.44
C SER A 23 -13.71 -4.77 -3.37
N ASP A 24 -14.32 -5.59 -2.50
CA ASP A 24 -13.58 -6.34 -1.47
C ASP A 24 -12.50 -7.24 -2.06
N GLU A 25 -12.76 -7.86 -3.23
CA GLU A 25 -11.78 -8.68 -3.94
C GLU A 25 -10.57 -7.84 -4.38
N GLU A 26 -10.80 -6.68 -5.00
CA GLU A 26 -9.73 -5.76 -5.44
C GLU A 26 -8.92 -5.22 -4.26
N MET A 27 -9.60 -4.87 -3.17
CA MET A 27 -8.97 -4.37 -1.96
C MET A 27 -8.11 -5.44 -1.29
N SER A 28 -8.61 -6.69 -1.23
CA SER A 28 -7.84 -7.82 -0.68
C SER A 28 -6.58 -8.10 -1.49
N LEU A 29 -6.67 -8.06 -2.82
CA LEU A 29 -5.55 -8.30 -3.70
C LEU A 29 -4.54 -7.14 -3.68
N PHE A 30 -5.01 -5.90 -3.63
CA PHE A 30 -4.15 -4.74 -3.41
C PHE A 30 -3.41 -4.82 -2.07
N THR A 31 -4.10 -5.24 -1.00
CA THR A 31 -3.48 -5.46 0.32
C THR A 31 -2.39 -6.55 0.26
N ALA A 32 -2.62 -7.63 -0.48
CA ALA A 32 -1.60 -8.66 -0.70
C ALA A 32 -0.37 -8.09 -1.43
N VAL A 33 -0.56 -7.27 -2.46
CA VAL A 33 0.55 -6.57 -3.15
C VAL A 33 1.32 -5.68 -2.17
N VAL A 34 0.64 -4.90 -1.34
CA VAL A 34 1.28 -4.06 -0.30
C VAL A 34 2.12 -4.91 0.65
N LEU A 35 1.57 -6.03 1.12
CA LEU A 35 2.23 -6.91 2.10
C LEU A 35 3.54 -7.50 1.58
N VAL A 36 3.60 -7.84 0.29
CA VAL A 36 4.81 -8.38 -0.36
C VAL A 36 5.77 -7.28 -0.83
N SER A 37 5.28 -6.04 -1.01
CA SER A 37 6.07 -4.88 -1.43
C SER A 37 6.78 -4.17 -0.27
N ALA A 38 6.47 -4.54 0.98
CA ALA A 38 7.15 -3.99 2.15
C ALA A 38 8.63 -4.38 2.12
N ASP A 39 9.52 -3.40 2.29
CA ASP A 39 10.97 -3.60 2.33
C ASP A 39 11.33 -4.54 3.50
N ARG A 40 11.48 -5.83 3.20
CA ARG A 40 11.75 -6.86 4.21
C ARG A 40 13.25 -7.16 4.23
N SER A 41 13.95 -6.51 5.15
CA SER A 41 15.32 -6.93 5.51
C SER A 41 15.29 -8.36 6.07
N GLY A 42 16.16 -9.25 5.58
CA GLY A 42 16.30 -10.61 6.09
C GLY A 42 15.55 -11.70 5.30
N ILE A 43 15.05 -11.39 4.10
CA ILE A 43 14.54 -12.44 3.19
C ILE A 43 15.71 -13.22 2.60
N GLU A 44 15.70 -14.54 2.77
CA GLU A 44 16.69 -15.45 2.19
C GLU A 44 16.56 -15.58 0.66
N ASN A 45 15.33 -15.56 0.14
CA ASN A 45 15.04 -15.73 -1.29
C ASN A 45 14.22 -14.55 -1.85
N VAL A 46 14.92 -13.45 -2.13
CA VAL A 46 14.33 -12.22 -2.69
C VAL A 46 13.65 -12.49 -4.03
N ASN A 47 14.26 -13.31 -4.89
CA ASN A 47 13.75 -13.61 -6.23
C ASN A 47 12.36 -14.26 -6.21
N SER A 48 12.10 -15.18 -5.27
CA SER A 48 10.77 -15.79 -5.13
C SER A 48 9.71 -14.79 -4.68
N VAL A 49 10.09 -13.81 -3.84
CA VAL A 49 9.17 -12.77 -3.39
C VAL A 49 8.88 -11.77 -4.50
N GLU A 50 9.88 -11.40 -5.30
CA GLU A 50 9.70 -10.58 -6.50
C GLU A 50 8.79 -11.28 -7.52
N ALA A 51 9.01 -12.57 -7.78
CA ALA A 51 8.15 -13.34 -8.68
C ALA A 51 6.69 -13.41 -8.18
N LEU A 52 6.50 -13.54 -6.86
CA LEU A 52 5.16 -13.48 -6.26
C LEU A 52 4.54 -12.09 -6.41
N GLN A 53 5.30 -11.03 -6.16
CA GLN A 53 4.85 -9.66 -6.31
C GLN A 53 4.42 -9.37 -7.76
N GLU A 54 5.22 -9.75 -8.75
CA GLU A 54 4.86 -9.63 -10.16
C GLU A 54 3.55 -10.37 -10.48
N THR A 55 3.40 -11.58 -9.95
CA THR A 55 2.19 -12.39 -10.14
C THR A 55 0.96 -11.68 -9.57
N LEU A 56 1.05 -11.13 -8.36
CA LEU A 56 -0.03 -10.40 -7.70
C LEU A 56 -0.36 -9.09 -8.44
N ILE A 57 0.65 -8.35 -8.90
CA ILE A 57 0.45 -7.11 -9.68
C ILE A 57 -0.27 -7.40 -11.00
N ARG A 58 0.10 -8.48 -11.70
CA ARG A 58 -0.58 -8.90 -12.93
C ARG A 58 -2.02 -9.30 -12.64
N ALA A 59 -2.27 -10.08 -11.59
CA ALA A 59 -3.62 -10.46 -11.17
C ALA A 59 -4.47 -9.23 -10.83
N LEU A 60 -3.92 -8.26 -10.10
CA LEU A 60 -4.60 -7.01 -9.76
C LEU A 60 -4.98 -6.22 -11.01
N ARG A 61 -4.05 -6.10 -11.97
CA ARG A 61 -4.33 -5.45 -13.25
C ARG A 61 -5.50 -6.11 -13.97
N THR A 62 -5.49 -7.44 -14.08
CA THR A 62 -6.56 -8.19 -14.75
C THR A 62 -7.90 -7.99 -14.04
N LEU A 63 -7.93 -8.04 -12.71
CA LEU A 63 -9.15 -7.87 -11.92
C LEU A 63 -9.73 -6.45 -12.10
N ILE A 64 -8.90 -5.43 -11.98
CA ILE A 64 -9.32 -4.03 -12.17
C ILE A 64 -9.82 -3.81 -13.59
N MET A 65 -9.13 -4.32 -14.63
CA MET A 65 -9.58 -4.17 -16.01
C MET A 65 -10.89 -4.92 -16.29
N LYS A 66 -11.17 -6.01 -15.58
CA LYS A 66 -12.41 -6.77 -15.70
C LYS A 66 -13.58 -6.02 -15.06
N ASN A 67 -13.39 -5.46 -13.88
CA ASN A 67 -14.45 -4.82 -13.10
C ASN A 67 -14.67 -3.36 -13.49
N HIS A 68 -13.61 -2.68 -13.95
CA HIS A 68 -13.61 -1.26 -14.33
C HIS A 68 -13.09 -1.06 -15.77
N PRO A 69 -13.75 -1.63 -16.80
CA PRO A 69 -13.22 -1.66 -18.17
C PRO A 69 -13.03 -0.27 -18.80
N ASN A 70 -13.76 0.74 -18.33
CA ASN A 70 -13.67 2.12 -18.80
C ASN A 70 -12.68 2.99 -17.99
N GLU A 71 -12.12 2.45 -16.90
CA GLU A 71 -11.29 3.20 -15.96
C GLU A 71 -9.91 2.56 -15.75
N ALA A 72 -9.21 2.30 -16.86
CA ALA A 72 -7.86 1.71 -16.83
C ALA A 72 -6.84 2.48 -15.94
N SER A 73 -7.12 3.75 -15.63
CA SER A 73 -6.29 4.57 -14.73
C SER A 73 -6.32 4.11 -13.26
N ILE A 74 -7.35 3.37 -12.82
CA ILE A 74 -7.47 2.90 -11.42
C ILE A 74 -6.25 2.05 -11.03
N PHE A 75 -5.83 1.14 -11.91
CA PHE A 75 -4.66 0.31 -11.65
C PHE A 75 -3.39 1.15 -11.45
N THR A 76 -3.17 2.16 -12.30
CA THR A 76 -2.03 3.07 -12.15
C THR A 76 -2.14 3.87 -10.84
N LYS A 77 -3.33 4.37 -10.49
CA LYS A 77 -3.56 5.08 -9.22
C LYS A 77 -3.26 4.19 -8.01
N LEU A 78 -3.61 2.91 -8.05
CA LEU A 78 -3.27 1.94 -6.98
C LEU A 78 -1.77 1.74 -6.83
N LEU A 79 -1.03 1.58 -7.94
CA LEU A 79 0.43 1.44 -7.87
C LEU A 79 1.09 2.70 -7.28
N LEU A 80 0.56 3.88 -7.58
CA LEU A 80 1.03 5.14 -7.00
C LEU A 80 0.74 5.25 -5.48
N LYS A 81 -0.08 4.37 -4.90
CA LYS A 81 -0.30 4.30 -3.44
C LYS A 81 0.75 3.50 -2.69
N LEU A 82 1.56 2.67 -3.36
CA LEU A 82 2.62 1.92 -2.70
C LEU A 82 3.71 2.82 -2.09
N PRO A 83 4.20 3.88 -2.77
CA PRO A 83 5.11 4.85 -2.15
C PRO A 83 4.46 5.60 -0.99
N ASP A 84 3.21 6.04 -1.12
CA ASP A 84 2.48 6.76 -0.06
C ASP A 84 2.43 5.92 1.24
N LEU A 85 2.17 4.62 1.12
CA LEU A 85 2.17 3.69 2.26
C LEU A 85 3.55 3.53 2.92
N ARG A 86 4.63 3.55 2.14
CA ARG A 86 6.00 3.54 2.68
C ARG A 86 6.29 4.82 3.47
N SER A 87 5.88 5.97 2.96
CA SER A 87 6.01 7.25 3.68
C SER A 87 5.22 7.25 4.99
N LEU A 88 3.99 6.75 4.99
CA LEU A 88 3.17 6.61 6.20
C LEU A 88 3.83 5.66 7.22
N ASN A 89 4.36 4.52 6.77
CA ASN A 89 5.05 3.57 7.65
C ASN A 89 6.31 4.19 8.29
N ASN A 90 7.07 4.99 7.53
CA ASN A 90 8.23 5.69 8.05
C ASN A 90 7.85 6.75 9.08
N MET A 91 6.85 7.58 8.79
CA MET A 91 6.33 8.58 9.73
C MET A 91 5.82 7.93 11.03
N HIS A 92 5.09 6.81 10.92
CA HIS A 92 4.65 6.05 12.09
C HIS A 92 5.83 5.48 12.90
N SER A 93 6.88 4.99 12.23
CA SER A 93 8.08 4.50 12.89
C SER A 93 8.84 5.60 13.63
N GLU A 94 8.90 6.81 13.05
CA GLU A 94 9.50 8.00 13.68
C GLU A 94 8.71 8.43 14.93
N GLU A 95 7.38 8.44 14.89
CA GLU A 95 6.53 8.67 16.08
C GLU A 95 6.88 7.68 17.20
N LEU A 96 6.89 6.38 16.89
CA LEU A 96 7.17 5.32 17.87
C LEU A 96 8.56 5.45 18.49
N LEU A 97 9.55 5.90 17.71
CA LEU A 97 10.89 6.18 18.23
C LEU A 97 10.88 7.41 19.14
N ALA A 98 10.18 8.48 18.79
CA ALA A 98 10.05 9.66 19.64
C ALA A 98 9.42 9.31 21.01
N PHE A 99 8.43 8.41 21.04
CA PHE A 99 7.86 7.90 22.30
C PHE A 99 8.82 7.04 23.13
N LYS A 100 9.76 6.32 22.50
CA LYS A 100 10.76 5.49 23.20
C LYS A 100 11.92 6.29 23.82
N VAL A 101 12.09 7.57 23.47
CA VAL A 101 13.22 8.40 23.94
C VAL A 101 12.93 9.11 25.28
N HIS A 102 11.76 8.88 25.89
CA HIS A 102 11.44 9.40 27.22
C HIS A 102 11.60 8.31 28.31
N PRO A 103 12.71 8.30 29.07
CA PRO A 103 12.75 7.62 30.37
C PRO A 103 11.92 8.34 31.43
#